data_AF-W4R0Q9-F1
#
_entry.id   AF-W4R0Q9-F1
#
_cell.length_a   1.000
_cell.length_b   1.000
_cell.length_c   1.000
_cell.angle_alpha   90.00
_cell.angle_beta   90.00
_cell.angle_gamma   90.00
#
_symmetry.space_group_name_H-M   'P 1'
#
loop_
_entity.id
_entity.type
_entity.pdbx_description
1 polymer ?
#
loop_
_entity_poly.entity_id
_entity_poly.type
_entity_poly.pdbx_seq_one_letter_code
_entity_poly.pdbx_strand_id
1 'polypeptide(L)' 'MVLDDVVTSHANGFIDLWLPRDRKYNVMITHEDKVVESQLSTFEGDNTCITTMQFL' A
#
# COMPACT_ATOMS: atom_id res chain seq x y z
N MET A 1 -4.62 -9.79 9.44
CA MET A 1 -3.74 -8.63 9.20
C MET A 1 -2.49 -9.14 8.52
N VAL A 2 -2.06 -8.55 7.41
CA VAL A 2 -0.87 -9.04 6.65
C VAL A 2 0.39 -8.28 7.04
N LEU A 3 0.28 -6.98 7.32
CA LEU A 3 1.37 -6.12 7.77
C LEU A 3 0.82 -5.04 8.71
N ASP A 4 1.56 -4.74 9.77
CA ASP A 4 1.38 -3.62 10.70
C ASP A 4 2.75 -3.21 11.23
N ASP A 5 3.45 -2.35 10.50
CA ASP A 5 4.83 -1.99 10.85
C ASP A 5 5.21 -0.62 10.27
N VAL A 6 6.24 -0.01 10.87
CA VAL A 6 6.88 1.19 10.34
C VAL A 6 7.88 0.77 9.27
N VAL A 7 7.58 1.10 8.02
CA VAL A 7 8.46 0.80 6.88
C VAL A 7 9.14 2.07 6.39
N THR A 8 10.39 1.94 5.93
CA THR A 8 11.12 3.02 5.26
C THR A 8 11.02 2.80 3.76
N SER A 9 10.70 3.85 3.00
CA SER A 9 10.69 3.79 1.55
C SER A 9 12.10 3.54 1.00
N HIS A 10 12.16 2.93 -0.18
CA HIS A 10 13.40 2.81 -0.93
C HIS A 10 13.82 4.17 -1.50
N ALA A 11 15.05 4.25 -2.04
CA ALA A 11 15.60 5.49 -2.59
C ALA A 11 14.78 6.09 -3.76
N ASN A 12 13.95 5.28 -4.42
CA ASN A 12 13.03 5.71 -5.48
C ASN A 12 11.67 6.20 -4.93
N GLY A 13 11.46 6.18 -3.61
CA GLY A 13 10.22 6.60 -2.96
C GLY A 13 9.14 5.53 -2.87
N PHE A 14 9.37 4.30 -3.35
CA PHE A 14 8.41 3.21 -3.31
C PHE A 14 8.61 2.29 -2.09
N ILE A 15 7.54 1.58 -1.73
CA ILE A 15 7.53 0.49 -0.76
C ILE A 15 7.05 -0.76 -1.51
N ASP A 16 7.85 -1.82 -1.49
CA ASP A 16 7.49 -3.09 -2.13
C ASP A 16 6.92 -4.07 -1.09
N LEU A 17 5.73 -4.62 -1.39
CA LEU A 17 5.03 -5.57 -0.52
C LEU A 17 4.69 -6.85 -1.26
N TRP A 18 4.99 -8.00 -0.64
CA TRP A 18 4.54 -9.31 -1.11
C TRP A 18 3.26 -9.71 -0.40
N LEU A 19 2.16 -9.78 -1.15
CA LEU A 19 0.84 -10.09 -0.63
C LEU A 19 0.31 -11.41 -1.21
N PRO A 20 -0.48 -12.19 -0.44
CA PRO A 20 -1.23 -13.32 -0.98
C PRO A 20 -2.14 -12.89 -2.13
N ARG A 21 -2.16 -13.68 -3.21
CA ARG A 21 -3.02 -13.47 -4.39
C ARG A 21 -4.50 -13.68 -4.09
N ASP A 22 -5.34 -13.17 -5.00
CA ASP A 22 -6.80 -13.33 -5.03
C ASP A 22 -7.52 -12.81 -3.78
N ARG A 23 -7.07 -11.65 -3.29
CA ARG A 23 -7.62 -11.00 -2.10
C ARG A 23 -7.82 -9.51 -2.32
N LYS A 24 -8.64 -8.91 -1.46
CA LYS A 24 -8.79 -7.48 -1.30
C LYS A 24 -8.19 -7.05 0.04
N TYR A 25 -7.53 -5.91 0.06
CA TYR A 25 -6.87 -5.34 1.21
C TYR A 25 -7.33 -3.90 1.42
N ASN A 26 -7.60 -3.56 2.67
CA ASN A 26 -7.64 -2.16 3.09
C ASN A 26 -6.21 -1.77 3.42
N VAL A 27 -5.70 -0.74 2.75
CA VAL A 27 -4.37 -0.19 2.97
C VAL A 27 -4.53 1.17 3.61
N MET A 28 -3.90 1.35 4.77
CA MET A 28 -3.80 2.61 5.47
C MET A 28 -2.32 2.94 5.60
N ILE A 29 -1.93 4.13 5.16
CA ILE A 29 -0.57 4.64 5.35
C ILE A 29 -0.69 5.87 6.23
N THR A 30 0.11 5.90 7.29
CA THR A 30 0.24 7.04 8.19
C THR A 30 1.63 7.63 8.05
N HIS A 31 1.73 8.95 8.04
CA HIS A 31 3.00 9.66 8.04
C HIS A 31 2.81 11.00 8.74
N GLU A 32 3.51 11.20 9.87
CA GLU A 32 3.32 12.34 10.76
C GLU A 32 1.85 12.49 11.20
N ASP A 33 1.19 13.60 10.85
CA ASP A 33 -0.22 13.89 11.12
C ASP A 33 -1.16 13.50 9.97
N LYS A 34 -0.62 12.89 8.91
CA LYS A 34 -1.35 12.56 7.68
C LYS A 34 -1.70 11.09 7.62
N VAL A 35 -2.88 10.82 7.05
CA VAL A 35 -3.40 9.48 6.83
C VAL A 35 -3.99 9.41 5.42
N VAL A 36 -3.72 8.30 4.73
CA VAL A 36 -4.40 7.97 3.47
C VAL A 36 -4.86 6.52 3.51
N GLU A 37 -6.07 6.29 3.01
CA GLU A 37 -6.69 4.97 2.94
C GLU A 37 -7.06 4.62 1.50
N SER A 38 -6.93 3.35 1.13
CA SER A 38 -7.39 2.84 -0.15
C SER A 38 -7.74 1.36 -0.07
N GLN A 39 -8.51 0.88 -1.05
CA GLN A 39 -8.74 -0.55 -1.26
C GLN A 39 -7.95 -1.03 -2.45
N LEU A 40 -7.08 -2.01 -2.23
CA LEU A 40 -6.31 -2.66 -3.27
C LEU A 40 -6.73 -4.12 -3.40
N SER A 41 -6.49 -4.70 -4.58
CA SER A 41 -6.67 -6.13 -4.80
C SER A 41 -5.48 -6.74 -5.53
N THR A 42 -5.38 -8.07 -5.45
CA THR A 42 -4.26 -8.84 -5.99
C THR A 42 -4.75 -9.96 -6.92
N PHE A 43 -5.81 -9.70 -7.69
CA PHE A 43 -6.31 -10.59 -8.73
C PHE A 43 -5.49 -10.42 -10.01
N GLU A 44 -5.66 -11.35 -10.95
CA GLU A 44 -5.06 -11.25 -12.27
C GLU A 44 -5.50 -9.96 -12.99
N GLY A 45 -4.54 -9.20 -13.52
CA GLY A 45 -4.79 -7.93 -14.21
C GLY A 45 -4.80 -6.69 -13.30
N ASP A 46 -4.70 -6.86 -11.98
CA ASP A 46 -4.62 -5.72 -11.04
C ASP A 46 -3.27 -4.98 -11.16
N ASN A 47 -3.32 -3.66 -10.97
CA ASN A 47 -2.14 -2.80 -11.00
C ASN A 47 -1.18 -3.14 -9.86
N THR A 48 0.11 -3.24 -10.18
CA THR A 48 1.16 -3.46 -9.17
C THR A 48 1.85 -2.16 -8.74
N CYS A 49 1.71 -1.09 -9.52
CA CYS A 49 2.25 0.23 -9.21
C CYS A 49 1.10 1.17 -8.82
N ILE A 50 1.02 1.51 -7.54
CA ILE A 50 -0.06 2.32 -6.98
C ILE A 50 0.52 3.66 -6.53
N THR A 51 0.18 4.72 -7.25
CA THR A 51 0.66 6.10 -6.98
C THR A 51 -0.48 7.09 -6.74
N THR A 52 -1.71 6.58 -6.60
CA THR A 52 -2.93 7.39 -6.44
C THR A 52 -3.27 7.70 -4.98
N MET A 53 -2.53 7.12 -4.03
CA MET A 53 -2.68 7.38 -2.61
C MET A 53 -1.94 8.67 -2.25
N GLN A 54 -2.67 9.78 -2.18
CA GLN A 54 -2.14 11.09 -1.85
C GLN A 54 -2.54 11.47 -0.43
N PHE A 55 -1.56 11.91 0.36
CA PHE A 55 -1.84 12.53 1.66
C PHE A 55 -2.48 13.91 1.44
N LEU A 56 -3.54 14.19 2.18
CA LEU A 56 -4.15 15.52 2.23
C LEU A 56 -3.30 16.50 3.07
#